data_AF-A0A645DLR9-F1
#
_entry.id   AF-A0A645DLR9-F1
#
_cell.length_a   1.000
_cell.length_b   1.000
_cell.length_c   1.000
_cell.angle_alpha   90.00
_cell.angle_beta   90.00
_cell.angle_gamma   90.00
#
_symmetry.space_group_name_H-M   'P 1'
#
loop_
_entity.id
_entity.type
_entity.pdbx_description
1 polymer ?
#
loop_
_entity_poly.entity_id
_entity_poly.type
_entity_poly.pdbx_seq_one_letter_code
_entity_poly.pdbx_strand_id
1 'polypeptide(L)'
;MFSTKVGFSLYEDGNLKSAEPDESLIINTPIGQFSAYDPNANGINADSNSLVFDENGRIVSFSTVSNKVAVQTEKSEFFLLAPEQRLHPLYDDMKITVGMKVDFDFENDTVTITNDEEHTFSMSDCGFTVQSIKSEAMGCTPQDCASCSLCQSKNNAMK
;
A
#
# COMPACT_ATOMS: atom_id res chain seq x y z
N MET A 1 14.37 8.34 -9.42
CA MET A 1 15.62 7.71 -8.94
C MET A 1 15.42 7.46 -7.46
N PHE A 2 15.52 6.21 -7.01
CA PHE A 2 15.39 5.84 -5.61
C PHE A 2 16.66 5.09 -5.18
N SER A 3 16.93 5.07 -3.89
CA SER A 3 18.09 4.40 -3.30
C SER A 3 17.67 3.06 -2.72
N THR A 4 18.60 2.11 -2.63
CA THR A 4 18.33 0.76 -2.09
C THR A 4 19.11 0.55 -0.80
N LYS A 5 18.46 0.00 0.23
CA LYS A 5 19.11 -0.22 1.54
C LYS A 5 19.77 -1.58 1.67
N VAL A 6 19.09 -2.63 1.22
CA VAL A 6 19.59 -4.01 1.30
C VAL A 6 20.30 -4.40 0.02
N GLY A 7 19.62 -4.23 -1.11
CA GLY A 7 20.15 -4.62 -2.41
C GLY A 7 19.08 -4.61 -3.49
N PHE A 8 19.47 -5.12 -4.64
CA PHE A 8 18.62 -5.31 -5.80
C PHE A 8 19.03 -6.60 -6.53
N SER A 9 18.14 -7.12 -7.35
CA SER A 9 18.41 -8.22 -8.27
C SER A 9 18.16 -7.77 -9.70
N LEU A 10 18.88 -8.38 -10.64
CA LEU A 10 18.76 -8.10 -12.07
C LEU A 10 18.32 -9.36 -12.82
N TYR A 11 17.67 -9.15 -13.96
CA TYR A 11 17.54 -10.14 -15.02
C TYR A 11 18.88 -10.36 -15.74
N GLU A 12 18.97 -11.42 -16.56
CA GLU A 12 20.18 -11.75 -17.31
C GLU A 12 20.63 -10.64 -18.28
N ASP A 13 19.67 -9.87 -18.78
CA ASP A 13 19.88 -8.70 -19.64
C ASP A 13 20.33 -7.44 -18.88
N GLY A 14 20.39 -7.52 -17.55
CA GLY A 14 20.76 -6.42 -16.66
C GLY A 14 19.61 -5.51 -16.24
N ASN A 15 18.37 -5.78 -16.67
CA ASN A 15 17.20 -5.02 -16.22
C ASN A 15 16.88 -5.31 -14.75
N LEU A 16 16.29 -4.33 -14.06
CA LEU A 16 15.96 -4.44 -12.64
C LEU A 16 14.84 -5.48 -12.44
N LYS A 17 15.09 -6.49 -11.63
CA LYS A 17 14.12 -7.54 -11.29
C LYS A 17 13.44 -7.26 -9.95
N SER A 18 14.21 -6.89 -8.94
CA SER A 18 13.66 -6.50 -7.64
C SER A 18 14.59 -5.53 -6.93
N ALA A 19 14.06 -4.72 -6.02
CA ALA A 19 14.85 -3.80 -5.21
C ALA A 19 14.19 -3.55 -3.86
N GLU A 20 14.98 -3.41 -2.80
CA GLU A 20 14.48 -2.97 -1.50
C GLU A 20 14.78 -1.48 -1.31
N PRO A 21 13.78 -0.60 -1.43
CA PRO A 21 13.94 0.82 -1.20
C PRO A 21 14.49 1.11 0.19
N ASP A 22 15.30 2.16 0.31
CA ASP A 22 15.79 2.63 1.62
C ASP A 22 14.75 3.40 2.43
N GLU A 23 13.82 4.03 1.74
CA GLU A 23 12.64 4.69 2.28
C GLU A 23 11.40 4.39 1.43
N SER A 24 10.23 4.81 1.91
CA SER A 24 9.00 4.50 1.20
C SER A 24 8.90 5.20 -0.14
N LEU A 25 8.64 4.42 -1.19
CA LEU A 25 8.57 4.89 -2.57
C LEU A 25 7.11 5.03 -3.01
N ILE A 26 6.73 6.19 -3.50
CA ILE A 26 5.43 6.38 -4.14
C ILE A 26 5.43 5.73 -5.52
N ILE A 27 4.53 4.78 -5.72
CA ILE A 27 4.36 4.04 -6.98
C ILE A 27 2.93 4.20 -7.51
N ASN A 28 2.79 4.28 -8.83
CA ASN A 28 1.49 4.27 -9.50
C ASN A 28 1.25 2.88 -10.06
N THR A 29 0.09 2.30 -9.77
CA THR A 29 -0.32 0.98 -10.22
C THR A 29 -1.70 1.04 -10.85
N PRO A 30 -2.16 -0.01 -11.56
CA PRO A 30 -3.49 -0.04 -12.15
C PRO A 30 -4.63 0.20 -11.16
N ILE A 31 -4.45 -0.20 -9.90
CA ILE A 31 -5.48 -0.10 -8.85
C ILE A 31 -5.31 1.12 -7.94
N GLY A 32 -4.32 1.98 -8.19
CA GLY A 32 -4.15 3.25 -7.48
C GLY A 32 -2.69 3.58 -7.14
N GLN A 33 -2.51 4.62 -6.33
CA GLN A 33 -1.19 5.04 -5.87
C GLN A 33 -0.87 4.47 -4.49
N PHE A 34 0.32 3.88 -4.34
CA PHE A 34 0.78 3.26 -3.10
C PHE A 34 2.10 3.85 -2.63
N SER A 35 2.39 3.64 -1.35
CA SER A 35 3.68 3.83 -0.70
C SER A 35 4.28 2.44 -0.49
N ALA A 36 5.17 2.03 -1.38
CA ALA A 36 5.81 0.71 -1.33
C ALA A 36 7.03 0.76 -0.40
N TYR A 37 7.03 -0.14 0.58
CA TYR A 37 8.08 -0.31 1.59
C TYR A 37 7.73 -1.47 2.52
N ASP A 38 8.72 -2.28 2.89
CA ASP A 38 8.59 -3.23 4.00
C ASP A 38 9.69 -2.97 5.06
N PRO A 39 9.35 -2.42 6.25
CA PRO A 39 10.33 -2.20 7.31
C PRO A 39 10.90 -3.51 7.88
N ASN A 40 10.26 -4.65 7.62
CA ASN A 40 10.68 -5.97 8.10
C ASN A 40 11.39 -6.79 7.02
N ALA A 41 11.71 -6.19 5.86
CA ALA A 41 12.44 -6.88 4.79
C ALA A 41 13.75 -7.47 5.34
N ASN A 42 13.87 -8.79 5.26
CA ASN A 42 15.03 -9.51 5.76
C ASN A 42 16.20 -9.33 4.80
N GLY A 43 17.18 -8.51 5.19
CA GLY A 43 18.32 -8.15 4.34
C GLY A 43 19.34 -9.27 4.06
N ILE A 44 19.01 -10.53 4.37
CA ILE A 44 19.88 -11.69 4.20
C ILE A 44 19.81 -12.23 2.77
N ASN A 45 18.64 -12.15 2.12
CA ASN A 45 18.48 -12.57 0.74
C ASN A 45 17.77 -11.48 -0.08
N ALA A 46 18.46 -10.96 -1.10
CA ALA A 46 17.94 -9.96 -2.03
C ALA A 46 16.87 -10.51 -3.01
N ASP A 47 16.52 -11.79 -2.90
CA ASP A 47 15.45 -12.42 -3.69
C ASP A 47 14.04 -12.01 -3.23
N SER A 48 13.88 -11.49 -2.01
CA SER A 48 12.58 -11.18 -1.42
C SER A 48 12.43 -9.70 -1.07
N ASN A 49 12.74 -8.83 -2.04
CA ASN A 49 12.58 -7.39 -1.87
C ASN A 49 11.11 -6.94 -1.99
N SER A 50 10.80 -5.80 -1.40
CA SER A 50 9.46 -5.20 -1.35
C SER A 50 9.00 -4.57 -2.67
N LEU A 51 9.85 -4.45 -3.70
CA LEU A 51 9.47 -4.07 -5.05
C LEU A 51 10.00 -5.08 -6.07
N VAL A 52 9.12 -5.57 -6.93
CA VAL A 52 9.43 -6.52 -7.99
C VAL A 52 8.89 -6.00 -9.32
N PHE A 53 9.71 -6.15 -10.35
CA PHE A 53 9.45 -5.72 -11.71
C PHE A 53 9.45 -6.94 -12.65
N ASP A 54 8.75 -6.85 -13.78
CA ASP A 54 8.94 -7.77 -14.89
C ASP A 54 10.13 -7.37 -15.79
N GLU A 55 10.42 -8.18 -16.81
CA GLU A 55 11.49 -7.92 -17.78
C GLU A 55 11.28 -6.62 -18.59
N ASN A 56 10.06 -6.09 -18.62
CA ASN A 56 9.74 -4.80 -19.25
C ASN A 56 9.83 -3.62 -18.27
N GLY A 57 10.23 -3.87 -17.02
CA GLY A 57 10.33 -2.86 -15.95
C GLY A 57 8.98 -2.44 -15.35
N ARG A 58 7.89 -3.17 -15.61
CA ARG A 58 6.58 -2.92 -14.99
C ARG A 58 6.57 -3.51 -13.59
N ILE A 59 6.00 -2.78 -12.63
CA ILE A 59 5.84 -3.30 -11.25
C ILE A 59 4.81 -4.43 -11.29
N VAL A 60 5.23 -5.63 -10.88
CA VAL A 60 4.38 -6.83 -10.80
C VAL A 60 4.12 -7.28 -9.37
N SER A 61 4.93 -6.84 -8.40
CA SER A 61 4.69 -7.11 -6.99
C SER A 61 5.25 -6.02 -6.12
N PHE A 62 4.56 -5.70 -5.03
CA PHE A 62 5.13 -4.87 -3.98
C PHE A 62 4.53 -5.14 -2.59
N SER A 63 5.24 -4.71 -1.55
CA SER A 63 4.74 -4.70 -0.18
C SER A 63 4.52 -3.27 0.33
N THR A 64 3.50 -3.09 1.16
CA THR A 64 3.22 -1.81 1.83
C THR A 64 2.80 -2.03 3.28
N VAL A 65 3.25 -1.14 4.16
CA VAL A 65 2.76 -1.01 5.56
C VAL A 65 1.95 0.27 5.78
N SER A 66 1.84 1.12 4.76
CA SER A 66 1.33 2.50 4.89
C SER A 66 0.03 2.72 4.13
N ASN A 67 -0.52 1.70 3.48
CA ASN A 67 -1.75 1.81 2.72
C ASN A 67 -2.75 0.73 3.10
N LYS A 68 -4.03 1.07 3.02
CA LYS A 68 -5.16 0.13 3.02
C LYS A 68 -5.90 0.26 1.69
N VAL A 69 -6.55 -0.82 1.28
CA VAL A 69 -7.29 -0.90 0.03
C VAL A 69 -8.74 -1.24 0.33
N ALA A 70 -9.65 -0.37 -0.07
CA ALA A 70 -11.06 -0.72 -0.16
C ALA A 70 -11.34 -1.25 -1.57
N VAL A 71 -11.99 -2.42 -1.66
CA VAL A 71 -12.37 -3.06 -2.92
C VAL A 71 -13.89 -3.18 -2.97
N GLN A 72 -14.48 -2.76 -4.08
CA GLN A 72 -15.88 -3.00 -4.41
C GLN A 72 -15.94 -3.97 -5.59
N THR A 73 -16.53 -5.15 -5.39
CA THR A 73 -16.71 -6.14 -6.46
C THR A 73 -17.97 -5.86 -7.27
N GLU A 74 -18.08 -6.45 -8.47
CA GLU A 74 -19.30 -6.38 -9.28
C GLU A 74 -20.55 -6.91 -8.54
N LYS A 75 -20.35 -7.85 -7.62
CA LYS A 75 -21.42 -8.42 -6.79
C LYS A 75 -21.84 -7.50 -5.64
N SER A 76 -21.34 -6.26 -5.62
CA SER A 76 -21.55 -5.27 -4.54
C SER A 76 -21.03 -5.75 -3.17
N GLU A 77 -20.05 -6.65 -3.17
CA GLU A 77 -19.32 -7.01 -1.96
C GLU A 77 -18.23 -5.96 -1.72
N PHE A 78 -17.97 -5.67 -0.45
CA PHE A 78 -16.99 -4.68 -0.03
C PHE A 78 -15.92 -5.34 0.84
N PHE A 79 -14.67 -5.13 0.49
CA PHE A 79 -13.50 -5.58 1.24
C PHE A 79 -12.71 -4.37 1.72
N LEU A 80 -12.15 -4.47 2.93
CA LEU A 80 -11.19 -3.51 3.45
C LEU A 80 -9.94 -4.26 3.89
N LEU A 81 -8.90 -4.17 3.07
CA LEU A 81 -7.65 -4.89 3.24
C LEU A 81 -6.59 -3.93 3.77
N ALA A 82 -5.85 -4.35 4.80
CA ALA A 82 -4.84 -3.51 5.44
C ALA A 82 -3.67 -4.37 5.99
N PRO A 83 -2.48 -3.77 6.14
CA PRO A 83 -1.37 -4.34 6.88
C PRO A 83 -1.78 -4.73 8.31
N GLU A 84 -1.13 -5.77 8.82
CA GLU A 84 -1.53 -6.40 10.08
C GLU A 84 -0.60 -6.08 11.23
N GLN A 85 -1.13 -6.10 12.44
CA GLN A 85 -0.33 -6.05 13.66
C GLN A 85 -0.17 -7.46 14.21
N ARG A 86 1.08 -7.92 14.36
CA ARG A 86 1.39 -9.21 14.99
C ARG A 86 2.41 -9.01 16.12
N LEU A 87 2.48 -9.96 17.06
CA LEU A 87 3.53 -9.95 18.08
C LEU A 87 4.89 -10.21 17.42
N HIS A 88 5.93 -9.54 17.93
CA HIS A 88 7.28 -9.73 17.46
C HIS A 88 7.72 -11.18 17.77
N PRO A 89 8.28 -11.94 16.80
CA PRO A 89 8.61 -13.36 17.01
C PRO A 89 9.58 -13.67 18.15
N LEU A 90 10.38 -12.67 18.56
CA LEU A 90 11.38 -12.79 19.62
C LEU A 90 11.03 -12.03 20.92
N TYR A 91 10.03 -11.14 20.90
CA TYR A 91 9.74 -10.23 22.02
C TYR A 91 8.24 -10.12 22.23
N ASP A 92 7.74 -10.77 23.28
CA ASP A 92 6.30 -10.92 23.55
C ASP A 92 5.58 -9.59 23.89
N ASP A 93 6.33 -8.54 24.24
CA ASP A 93 5.83 -7.21 24.59
C ASP A 93 5.89 -6.21 23.42
N MET A 94 6.39 -6.65 22.26
CA MET A 94 6.52 -5.81 21.07
C MET A 94 5.55 -6.25 19.98
N LYS A 95 4.87 -5.27 19.35
CA LYS A 95 4.07 -5.50 18.15
C LYS A 95 4.80 -4.96 16.93
N ILE A 96 4.71 -5.69 15.83
CA ILE A 96 5.21 -5.28 14.52
C ILE A 96 4.06 -5.20 13.52
N THR A 97 4.20 -4.29 12.57
CA THR A 97 3.32 -4.22 11.41
C THR A 97 3.88 -5.12 10.31
N VAL A 98 3.14 -6.14 9.90
CA VAL A 98 3.50 -7.00 8.77
C VAL A 98 2.94 -6.39 7.48
N GLY A 99 3.79 -6.27 6.46
CA GLY A 99 3.44 -5.69 5.17
C GLY A 99 2.32 -6.45 4.47
N MET A 100 1.40 -5.70 3.87
CA MET A 100 0.43 -6.23 2.92
C MET A 100 1.09 -6.30 1.55
N LYS A 101 1.05 -7.47 0.92
CA LYS A 101 1.63 -7.72 -0.41
C LYS A 101 0.55 -7.54 -1.48
N VAL A 102 0.94 -6.99 -2.62
CA VAL A 102 0.08 -6.78 -3.78
C VAL A 102 0.82 -7.31 -5.00
N ASP A 103 0.24 -8.31 -5.67
CA ASP A 103 0.76 -8.98 -6.85
C ASP A 103 -0.17 -8.75 -8.05
N PHE A 104 0.39 -8.38 -9.20
CA PHE A 104 -0.36 -8.13 -10.44
C PHE A 104 -0.08 -9.24 -11.45
N ASP A 105 -1.16 -9.80 -11.99
CA ASP A 105 -1.16 -10.64 -13.16
C ASP A 105 -1.85 -9.88 -14.31
N PHE A 106 -1.03 -9.25 -15.14
CA PHE A 106 -1.50 -8.47 -16.28
C PHE A 106 -2.05 -9.33 -17.42
N GLU A 107 -1.71 -10.62 -17.49
CA GLU A 107 -2.21 -11.50 -18.53
C GLU A 107 -3.65 -11.93 -18.24
N ASN A 108 -3.95 -12.18 -16.97
CA ASN A 108 -5.27 -12.61 -16.52
C ASN A 108 -6.15 -11.45 -16.01
N ASP A 109 -5.66 -10.21 -16.06
CA ASP A 109 -6.32 -9.01 -15.52
C ASP A 109 -6.68 -9.15 -14.03
N THR A 110 -5.77 -9.69 -13.22
CA THR A 110 -6.01 -9.85 -11.78
C THR A 110 -4.98 -9.15 -10.91
N VAL A 111 -5.45 -8.76 -9.72
CA VAL A 111 -4.60 -8.37 -8.61
C VAL A 111 -4.89 -9.27 -7.42
N THR A 112 -3.83 -9.79 -6.81
CA THR A 112 -3.89 -10.53 -5.57
C THR A 112 -3.33 -9.67 -4.44
N ILE A 113 -4.12 -9.50 -3.38
CA ILE A 113 -3.73 -8.77 -2.18
C ILE A 113 -3.64 -9.77 -1.03
N THR A 114 -2.48 -9.84 -0.39
CA THR A 114 -2.19 -10.80 0.69
C THR A 114 -1.83 -10.07 1.97
N ASN A 115 -2.55 -10.38 3.05
CA ASN A 115 -2.28 -9.97 4.42
C ASN A 115 -2.25 -11.21 5.34
N ASP A 116 -3.35 -11.58 6.00
CA ASP A 116 -3.57 -12.87 6.68
C ASP A 116 -4.18 -13.89 5.72
N GLU A 117 -5.07 -13.41 4.88
CA GLU A 117 -5.73 -14.12 3.82
C GLU A 117 -5.24 -13.61 2.47
N GLU A 118 -5.50 -14.41 1.44
CA GLU A 118 -5.23 -14.05 0.05
C GLU A 118 -6.55 -13.76 -0.64
N HIS A 119 -6.65 -12.58 -1.25
CA HIS A 119 -7.82 -12.18 -2.02
C HIS A 119 -7.41 -11.78 -3.44
N THR A 120 -8.04 -12.39 -4.43
CA THR A 120 -7.83 -12.08 -5.85
C THR A 120 -9.05 -11.38 -6.44
N PHE A 121 -8.81 -10.29 -7.16
CA PHE A 121 -9.83 -9.46 -7.79
C PHE A 121 -9.48 -9.20 -9.25
N SER A 122 -10.49 -9.01 -10.12
CA SER A 122 -10.24 -8.44 -11.45
C SER A 122 -9.86 -6.97 -11.30
N MET A 123 -8.87 -6.53 -12.09
CA MET A 123 -8.45 -5.13 -12.10
C MET A 123 -9.42 -4.24 -12.87
N SER A 124 -10.03 -4.73 -13.95
CA SER A 124 -10.98 -3.96 -14.76
C SER A 124 -12.39 -3.90 -14.16
N ASP A 125 -12.82 -4.96 -13.49
CA ASP A 125 -14.23 -5.15 -13.12
C ASP A 125 -14.51 -4.71 -11.68
N CYS A 126 -13.47 -4.56 -10.86
CA CYS A 126 -13.60 -4.10 -9.48
C CYS A 126 -13.24 -2.61 -9.32
N GLY A 127 -13.91 -1.94 -8.38
CA GLY A 127 -13.56 -0.59 -7.95
C GLY A 127 -12.54 -0.63 -6.82
N PHE A 128 -11.41 0.06 -6.97
CA PHE A 128 -10.36 0.15 -5.95
C PHE A 128 -10.24 1.56 -5.39
N THR A 129 -10.07 1.66 -4.08
CA THR A 129 -9.73 2.92 -3.40
C THR A 129 -8.58 2.69 -2.44
N VAL A 130 -7.42 3.28 -2.76
CA VAL A 130 -6.21 3.19 -1.95
C VAL A 130 -6.15 4.39 -1.02
N GLN A 131 -5.96 4.15 0.27
CA GLN A 131 -5.86 5.19 1.29
C GLN A 131 -4.57 5.02 2.08
N SER A 132 -3.88 6.13 2.35
CA SER A 132 -2.76 6.13 3.29
C SER A 132 -3.27 5.93 4.71
N ILE A 133 -2.65 5.00 5.44
CA ILE A 133 -2.78 4.84 6.87
C ILE A 133 -1.92 5.93 7.49
N LYS A 134 -2.51 7.08 7.77
CA LYS A 134 -1.85 8.09 8.60
C LYS A 134 -1.64 7.47 9.98
N SER A 135 -0.42 7.60 10.54
CA SER A 135 -0.29 7.56 11.99
C SER A 135 -1.22 8.63 12.57
N GLU A 136 -1.78 8.41 13.76
CA GLU A 136 -2.85 9.23 14.37
C GLU A 136 -2.46 10.69 14.71
N ALA A 137 -1.65 11.36 13.89
CA ALA A 137 -1.33 12.79 13.97
C ALA A 137 -2.22 13.65 13.06
N MET A 138 -3.49 13.27 12.87
CA MET A 138 -4.45 14.14 12.19
C MET A 138 -5.88 13.87 12.66
N GLY A 139 -6.09 13.88 13.98
CA GLY A 139 -7.38 14.26 14.50
C GLY A 139 -7.56 15.76 14.29
N CYS A 140 -8.63 16.19 13.63
CA CYS A 140 -9.10 17.55 13.85
C CYS A 140 -9.43 17.65 15.34
N THR A 141 -8.74 18.53 16.05
CA THR A 141 -9.18 18.89 17.40
C THR A 141 -10.51 19.63 17.28
N PRO A 142 -11.37 19.63 18.32
CA PRO A 142 -12.53 20.52 18.34
C PRO A 142 -12.16 22.01 18.13
N GLN A 143 -10.91 22.42 18.41
CA GLN A 143 -10.41 23.75 18.06
C GLN A 143 -10.28 23.98 16.54
N ASP A 144 -9.97 22.95 15.75
CA ASP A 144 -9.87 23.04 14.28
C ASP A 144 -11.24 23.19 13.61
N CYS A 145 -12.32 22.76 14.28
CA CYS A 145 -13.69 23.04 13.83
C CYS A 145 -14.10 24.51 14.03
N ALA A 146 -13.47 25.25 14.95
CA ALA A 146 -13.80 26.64 15.22
C ALA A 146 -13.22 27.62 14.19
N SER A 147 -12.19 27.22 13.44
CA SER A 147 -11.53 28.03 12.41
C SER A 147 -11.96 27.68 10.97
N CYS A 148 -12.84 26.69 10.81
CA CYS A 148 -13.28 26.21 9.50
C CYS A 148 -14.32 27.17 8.88
N SER A 149 -13.93 27.90 7.82
CA SER A 149 -14.73 28.94 7.16
C SER A 149 -16.03 28.44 6.51
N LEU A 150 -16.26 27.12 6.46
CA LEU A 150 -17.49 26.51 5.94
C LEU A 150 -18.70 26.70 6.87
N CYS A 151 -18.51 26.96 8.17
CA CYS A 151 -19.62 27.22 9.10
C CYS A 151 -20.09 28.68 9.18
N GLN A 152 -19.36 29.65 8.59
CA GLN A 152 -19.76 31.07 8.62
C GLN A 152 -20.70 31.48 7.48
N SER A 153 -21.07 30.56 6.58
CA SER A 153 -21.85 30.87 5.38
C SER A 153 -23.34 30.49 5.45
N LYS A 154 -24.00 30.57 6.61
CA LYS A 154 -25.47 30.58 6.66
C LYS A 154 -26.00 31.45 7.80
N ASN A 155 -26.34 32.71 7.47
CA ASN A 155 -27.63 33.34 7.79
C ASN A 155 -27.63 34.80 7.34
N ASN A 156 -27.81 35.02 6.03
CA ASN A 156 -28.37 36.25 5.51
C ASN A 156 -29.46 35.90 4.50
N ALA A 157 -30.55 35.35 5.02
CA ALA A 157 -31.84 35.29 4.33
C ALA A 157 -32.93 34.95 5.37
N MET A 158 -33.61 35.98 5.87
CA MET A 158 -35.08 36.10 5.82
C MET A 158 -35.60 37.12 6.85
N LYS A 159 -36.11 38.23 6.30
CA LYS A 159 -37.06 39.23 6.81
C LYS A 159 -36.74 40.01 8.09
#